data_AF-A0A968TRQ2-F1
#
_entry.id   AF-A0A968TRQ2-F1
#
_cell.length_a   1.000
_cell.length_b   1.000
_cell.length_c   1.000
_cell.angle_alpha   90.00
_cell.angle_beta   90.00
_cell.angle_gamma   90.00
#
_symmetry.space_group_name_H-M   'P 1'
#
loop_
_entity.id
_entity.type
_entity.pdbx_description
1 polymer ?
#
loop_
_entity_poly.entity_id
_entity_poly.type
_entity_poly.pdbx_seq_one_letter_code
_entity_poly.pdbx_strand_id
1 'polypeptide(L)'
;MGIFDVGAGFELAGSSGSDRNIIRNLKVAYARSSPSTTRSLSIPGTSDYNRIYDLRIANHTSSSGNKALEIAGQGNLVSRANISNVKGEALSLSGTAQKNIVTQLIATHTTDAGVYLSGAVSSNIVMNLTTVNNTYNGIYFASGVYNKNHFVSSVIANVDKGIQANSGTTGSENVFRDLYIANYGSYSAEFSSGFNGISSAGYFLDGSVGCAAGGFDLCSAGAWYSNGGDLTNAFIGEIGESSSVLSTLAAWLHLDSWARSWGKSGPFPESSLRGIATSDFQVWDWRPKDGQVLHNRSYGGTSPNGPLNLSGMSCASQTVSPTDYIDMTDGLGLKILRNAIEIDGDGRGNDNSLCESGEDCVWSPHIGAYQGEGPLSEGYCTVDDGADPGLDGIRVFTYQSPI
;
A
#
# COMPACT_ATOMS: atom_id res chain seq x y z
N MET A 1 -12.45 -7.08 -21.07
CA MET A 1 -13.01 -6.88 -19.72
C MET A 1 -13.81 -8.12 -19.37
N GLY A 2 -13.28 -9.00 -18.52
CA GLY A 2 -14.01 -10.18 -18.03
C GLY A 2 -14.54 -9.86 -16.63
N ILE A 3 -15.85 -9.99 -16.43
CA ILE A 3 -16.47 -9.95 -15.11
C ILE A 3 -16.65 -11.39 -14.69
N PHE A 4 -16.03 -11.79 -13.59
CA PHE A 4 -16.19 -13.13 -13.05
C PHE A 4 -16.92 -13.08 -11.72
N ASP A 5 -18.12 -13.66 -11.68
CA ASP A 5 -18.76 -14.08 -10.43
C ASP A 5 -18.15 -15.42 -10.02
N VAL A 6 -17.07 -15.34 -9.23
CA VAL A 6 -16.32 -16.52 -8.79
C VAL A 6 -16.81 -16.96 -7.42
N GLY A 7 -17.81 -17.84 -7.39
CA GLY A 7 -18.24 -18.52 -6.16
C GLY A 7 -17.14 -19.31 -5.43
N ALA A 8 -15.96 -19.48 -6.06
CA ALA A 8 -14.79 -20.13 -5.46
C ALA A 8 -13.50 -19.28 -5.43
N GLY A 9 -13.54 -18.03 -5.89
CA GLY A 9 -12.33 -17.21 -6.14
C GLY A 9 -11.69 -17.47 -7.51
N PHE A 10 -10.75 -16.59 -7.90
CA PHE A 10 -9.88 -16.73 -9.07
C PHE A 10 -8.49 -17.16 -8.61
N GLU A 11 -7.99 -18.28 -9.11
CA GLU A 11 -6.67 -18.81 -8.73
C GLU A 11 -5.77 -18.89 -9.97
N LEU A 12 -4.54 -18.39 -9.84
CA LEU A 12 -3.51 -18.49 -10.88
C LEU A 12 -2.90 -19.89 -10.88
N ALA A 13 -3.70 -20.83 -11.41
CA ALA A 13 -3.50 -22.28 -11.53
C ALA A 13 -3.37 -23.05 -10.21
N GLY A 14 -3.87 -24.29 -10.20
CA GLY A 14 -3.79 -25.20 -9.06
C GLY A 14 -2.40 -25.83 -8.90
N SER A 15 -2.32 -27.15 -8.73
CA SER A 15 -1.10 -27.86 -8.30
C SER A 15 0.12 -27.78 -9.23
N SER A 16 -0.02 -27.31 -10.46
CA SER A 16 1.07 -27.23 -11.44
C SER A 16 1.80 -25.87 -11.47
N GLY A 17 1.33 -24.88 -10.70
CA GLY A 17 1.85 -23.51 -10.77
C GLY A 17 1.46 -22.79 -12.07
N SER A 18 1.58 -21.46 -12.04
CA SER A 18 1.45 -20.58 -13.20
C SER A 18 2.41 -19.42 -13.05
N ASP A 19 3.35 -19.32 -13.98
CA ASP A 19 4.43 -18.33 -13.91
C ASP A 19 4.29 -17.28 -15.00
N ARG A 20 4.75 -16.06 -14.70
CA ARG A 20 4.88 -14.96 -15.68
C ARG A 20 3.57 -14.55 -16.35
N ASN A 21 2.44 -14.73 -15.68
CA ASN A 21 1.16 -14.21 -16.16
C ASN A 21 1.13 -12.69 -16.04
N ILE A 22 0.44 -12.03 -16.97
CA ILE A 22 0.14 -10.60 -16.90
C ILE A 22 -1.38 -10.44 -16.81
N ILE A 23 -1.84 -9.84 -15.72
CA ILE A 23 -3.24 -9.50 -15.49
C ILE A 23 -3.34 -7.99 -15.42
N ARG A 24 -4.29 -7.42 -16.16
CA ARG A 24 -4.56 -5.97 -16.13
C ARG A 24 -6.05 -5.72 -15.95
N ASN A 25 -6.40 -4.73 -15.15
CA ASN A 25 -7.77 -4.25 -14.98
C ASN A 25 -8.74 -5.34 -14.49
N LEU A 26 -8.27 -6.22 -13.59
CA LEU A 26 -9.11 -7.25 -13.00
C LEU A 26 -9.98 -6.63 -11.91
N LYS A 27 -11.30 -6.79 -12.04
CA LYS A 27 -12.28 -6.37 -11.03
C LYS A 27 -13.01 -7.61 -10.51
N VAL A 28 -12.88 -7.88 -9.22
CA VAL A 28 -13.59 -8.96 -8.51
C VAL A 28 -14.55 -8.33 -7.52
N ALA A 29 -15.80 -8.75 -7.56
CA ALA A 29 -16.81 -8.35 -6.58
C ALA A 29 -17.57 -9.57 -6.11
N TYR A 30 -18.08 -9.54 -4.87
CA TYR A 30 -18.97 -10.58 -4.34
C TYR A 30 -18.42 -12.00 -4.37
N ALA A 31 -17.10 -12.16 -4.26
CA ALA A 31 -16.56 -13.49 -4.01
C ALA A 31 -17.16 -14.01 -2.68
N ARG A 32 -18.09 -14.94 -2.80
CA ARG A 32 -18.68 -15.68 -1.69
C ARG A 32 -18.00 -17.02 -1.69
N SER A 33 -16.89 -17.09 -0.99
CA SER A 33 -16.17 -18.33 -0.92
C SER A 33 -16.93 -19.31 0.00
N SER A 34 -17.11 -20.55 -0.45
CA SER A 34 -17.53 -21.67 0.41
C SER A 34 -16.60 -21.71 1.62
N PRO A 35 -17.00 -22.22 2.81
CA PRO A 35 -16.06 -22.42 3.93
C PRO A 35 -14.76 -23.19 3.56
N SER A 36 -14.72 -23.85 2.40
CA SER A 36 -13.55 -24.55 1.83
C SER A 36 -12.62 -23.71 0.96
N THR A 37 -13.06 -22.60 0.36
CA THR A 37 -12.18 -21.66 -0.36
C THR A 37 -12.18 -20.36 0.42
N THR A 38 -11.02 -19.76 0.65
CA THR A 38 -10.92 -18.60 1.57
C THR A 38 -10.43 -17.34 0.86
N ARG A 39 -10.48 -17.31 -0.49
CA ARG A 39 -9.68 -16.38 -1.31
C ARG A 39 -10.47 -15.78 -2.47
N SER A 40 -10.32 -14.47 -2.75
CA SER A 40 -10.86 -13.89 -4.00
C SER A 40 -9.87 -14.02 -5.15
N LEU A 41 -8.59 -13.77 -4.88
CA LEU A 41 -7.48 -13.97 -5.78
C LEU A 41 -6.32 -14.63 -5.04
N SER A 42 -5.79 -15.72 -5.58
CA SER A 42 -4.63 -16.41 -5.00
C SER A 42 -3.54 -16.64 -6.03
N ILE A 43 -2.31 -16.29 -5.65
CA ILE A 43 -1.06 -16.69 -6.30
C ILE A 43 -0.44 -17.79 -5.40
N PRO A 44 -0.63 -19.07 -5.71
CA PRO A 44 -0.16 -20.15 -4.84
C PRO A 44 1.36 -20.21 -4.79
N GLY A 45 1.89 -20.95 -3.81
CA GLY A 45 3.34 -21.07 -3.56
C GLY A 45 4.16 -21.70 -4.70
N THR A 46 3.48 -22.25 -5.72
CA THR A 46 4.08 -22.81 -6.93
C THR A 46 4.04 -21.86 -8.12
N SER A 47 3.54 -20.63 -7.95
CA SER A 47 3.30 -19.66 -9.02
C SER A 47 4.14 -18.41 -8.82
N ASP A 48 5.03 -18.12 -9.78
CA ASP A 48 6.09 -17.13 -9.63
C ASP A 48 6.11 -16.07 -10.74
N TYR A 49 6.66 -14.90 -10.42
CA TYR A 49 6.89 -13.82 -11.40
C TYR A 49 5.64 -13.32 -12.12
N ASN A 50 4.47 -13.45 -11.50
CA ASN A 50 3.22 -12.93 -12.05
C ASN A 50 3.14 -11.43 -11.86
N ARG A 51 2.52 -10.72 -12.81
CA ARG A 51 2.35 -9.27 -12.79
C ARG A 51 0.87 -8.92 -12.85
N ILE A 52 0.40 -8.19 -11.85
CA ILE A 52 -1.00 -7.80 -11.71
C ILE A 52 -1.07 -6.29 -11.62
N TYR A 53 -1.79 -5.67 -12.53
CA TYR A 53 -1.98 -4.23 -12.59
C TYR A 53 -3.46 -3.89 -12.49
N ASP A 54 -3.78 -2.79 -11.82
CA ASP A 54 -5.14 -2.23 -11.75
C ASP A 54 -6.14 -3.26 -11.21
N LEU A 55 -5.77 -3.89 -10.10
CA LEU A 55 -6.60 -4.86 -9.40
C LEU A 55 -7.63 -4.12 -8.54
N ARG A 56 -8.89 -4.52 -8.65
CA ARG A 56 -9.91 -4.12 -7.67
C ARG A 56 -10.62 -5.35 -7.11
N ILE A 57 -10.74 -5.43 -5.78
CA ILE A 57 -11.50 -6.47 -5.09
C ILE A 57 -12.46 -5.78 -4.11
N ALA A 58 -13.75 -6.08 -4.19
CA ALA A 58 -14.73 -5.52 -3.27
C ALA A 58 -15.78 -6.51 -2.79
N ASN A 59 -16.36 -6.25 -1.61
CA ASN A 59 -17.53 -6.98 -1.09
C ASN A 59 -17.30 -8.49 -0.95
N HIS A 60 -16.10 -8.88 -0.52
CA HIS A 60 -15.76 -10.27 -0.21
C HIS A 60 -16.33 -10.61 1.17
N THR A 61 -17.31 -11.52 1.25
CA THR A 61 -18.19 -11.65 2.44
C THR A 61 -18.23 -13.04 3.06
N SER A 62 -17.27 -13.90 2.75
CA SER A 62 -17.14 -15.23 3.37
C SER A 62 -16.77 -15.14 4.86
N SER A 63 -16.64 -16.27 5.57
CA SER A 63 -16.38 -16.38 7.03
C SER A 63 -15.17 -15.57 7.58
N SER A 64 -14.89 -15.63 8.88
CA SER A 64 -13.61 -15.09 9.41
C SER A 64 -12.40 -15.85 8.83
N GLY A 65 -11.28 -15.16 8.57
CA GLY A 65 -10.01 -15.75 8.10
C GLY A 65 -9.84 -15.85 6.57
N ASN A 66 -10.54 -15.02 5.81
CA ASN A 66 -10.43 -14.99 4.35
C ASN A 66 -9.46 -13.94 3.85
N LYS A 67 -8.80 -14.23 2.74
CA LYS A 67 -7.78 -13.41 2.11
C LYS A 67 -8.34 -12.85 0.82
N ALA A 68 -8.56 -11.55 0.69
CA ALA A 68 -9.05 -11.02 -0.59
C ALA A 68 -8.02 -11.30 -1.70
N LEU A 69 -6.78 -10.89 -1.47
CA LEU A 69 -5.63 -11.22 -2.29
C LEU A 69 -4.63 -12.03 -1.44
N GLU A 70 -4.28 -13.23 -1.87
CA GLU A 70 -3.18 -13.99 -1.29
C GLU A 70 -2.02 -14.12 -2.28
N ILE A 71 -0.81 -13.87 -1.80
CA ILE A 71 0.43 -14.15 -2.50
C ILE A 71 1.24 -15.09 -1.62
N ALA A 72 1.37 -16.33 -2.07
CA ALA A 72 2.20 -17.37 -1.44
C ALA A 72 3.46 -17.69 -2.26
N GLY A 73 3.44 -17.41 -3.57
CA GLY A 73 4.56 -17.57 -4.48
C GLY A 73 5.61 -16.48 -4.35
N GLN A 74 6.60 -16.49 -5.25
CA GLN A 74 7.76 -15.59 -5.21
C GLN A 74 7.90 -14.71 -6.44
N GLY A 75 8.53 -13.55 -6.26
CA GLY A 75 8.87 -12.64 -7.38
C GLY A 75 7.68 -11.99 -8.06
N ASN A 76 6.49 -12.01 -7.46
CA ASN A 76 5.27 -11.46 -8.05
C ASN A 76 5.20 -9.94 -7.86
N LEU A 77 4.56 -9.26 -8.80
CA LEU A 77 4.28 -7.83 -8.77
C LEU A 77 2.77 -7.59 -8.72
N VAL A 78 2.34 -6.75 -7.79
CA VAL A 78 0.99 -6.18 -7.76
C VAL A 78 1.09 -4.67 -7.71
N SER A 79 0.64 -3.99 -8.75
CA SER A 79 0.64 -2.53 -8.86
C SER A 79 -0.80 -2.01 -8.97
N ARG A 80 -1.12 -0.95 -8.24
CA ARG A 80 -2.46 -0.34 -8.14
C ARG A 80 -3.54 -1.36 -7.79
N ALA A 81 -3.58 -1.73 -6.51
CA ALA A 81 -4.61 -2.61 -5.97
C ALA A 81 -5.54 -1.84 -5.04
N ASN A 82 -6.86 -1.91 -5.28
CA ASN A 82 -7.88 -1.40 -4.36
C ASN A 82 -8.74 -2.56 -3.85
N ILE A 83 -8.56 -2.88 -2.57
CA ILE A 83 -9.23 -3.97 -1.89
C ILE A 83 -10.08 -3.36 -0.77
N SER A 84 -11.40 -3.52 -0.86
CA SER A 84 -12.32 -2.83 0.03
C SER A 84 -13.50 -3.68 0.48
N ASN A 85 -14.03 -3.39 1.67
CA ASN A 85 -15.23 -4.03 2.19
C ASN A 85 -15.10 -5.57 2.22
N VAL A 86 -14.07 -6.08 2.90
CA VAL A 86 -13.71 -7.50 2.95
C VAL A 86 -13.91 -8.08 4.34
N LYS A 87 -14.62 -9.21 4.44
CA LYS A 87 -14.70 -10.01 5.67
C LYS A 87 -13.49 -10.94 5.76
N GLY A 88 -12.40 -10.42 6.34
CA GLY A 88 -11.11 -11.07 6.48
C GLY A 88 -9.97 -10.06 6.29
N GLU A 89 -8.85 -10.50 5.71
CA GLU A 89 -7.70 -9.67 5.38
C GLU A 89 -7.75 -9.18 3.93
N ALA A 90 -7.25 -7.97 3.65
CA ALA A 90 -7.18 -7.45 2.28
C ALA A 90 -6.05 -8.11 1.48
N LEU A 91 -4.80 -7.92 1.89
CA LEU A 91 -3.62 -8.59 1.33
C LEU A 91 -3.07 -9.60 2.35
N SER A 92 -2.83 -10.84 1.91
CA SER A 92 -2.12 -11.86 2.67
C SER A 92 -0.84 -12.28 1.95
N LEU A 93 0.30 -12.04 2.59
CA LEU A 93 1.57 -12.69 2.23
C LEU A 93 1.71 -13.94 3.10
N SER A 94 1.76 -15.13 2.49
CA SER A 94 1.63 -16.39 3.23
C SER A 94 2.65 -17.45 2.82
N GLY A 95 2.81 -18.46 3.68
CA GLY A 95 3.66 -19.61 3.39
C GLY A 95 5.14 -19.21 3.33
N THR A 96 5.70 -19.23 2.12
CA THR A 96 7.10 -18.87 1.82
C THR A 96 7.20 -17.69 0.86
N ALA A 97 6.18 -16.82 0.85
CA ALA A 97 6.13 -15.67 -0.04
C ALA A 97 7.41 -14.82 0.12
N GLN A 98 8.12 -14.64 -0.97
CA GLN A 98 9.37 -13.89 -0.98
C GLN A 98 9.60 -13.10 -2.26
N LYS A 99 10.34 -11.99 -2.15
CA LYS A 99 10.72 -11.16 -3.31
C LYS A 99 9.52 -10.60 -4.08
N ASN A 100 8.36 -10.51 -3.45
CA ASN A 100 7.18 -9.92 -4.06
C ASN A 100 7.20 -8.39 -3.89
N ILE A 101 6.69 -7.68 -4.87
CA ILE A 101 6.51 -6.22 -4.86
C ILE A 101 5.01 -5.95 -4.89
N VAL A 102 4.52 -5.19 -3.91
CA VAL A 102 3.17 -4.63 -3.90
C VAL A 102 3.29 -3.12 -3.81
N THR A 103 2.79 -2.40 -4.80
CA THR A 103 2.86 -0.94 -4.85
C THR A 103 1.49 -0.33 -5.10
N GLN A 104 1.22 0.79 -4.45
CA GLN A 104 -0.05 1.52 -4.54
C GLN A 104 -1.24 0.65 -4.12
N LEU A 105 -1.18 0.11 -2.90
CA LEU A 105 -2.25 -0.70 -2.32
C LEU A 105 -3.18 0.16 -1.45
N ILE A 106 -4.47 0.16 -1.76
CA ILE A 106 -5.55 0.67 -0.91
C ILE A 106 -6.27 -0.54 -0.30
N ALA A 107 -6.24 -0.67 1.03
CA ALA A 107 -6.82 -1.76 1.79
C ALA A 107 -7.79 -1.21 2.86
N THR A 108 -9.09 -1.20 2.58
CA THR A 108 -10.06 -0.51 3.44
C THR A 108 -11.25 -1.36 3.87
N HIS A 109 -11.83 -1.01 5.02
CA HIS A 109 -13.07 -1.63 5.50
C HIS A 109 -12.98 -3.16 5.60
N THR A 110 -11.88 -3.67 6.15
CA THR A 110 -11.69 -5.11 6.38
C THR A 110 -12.08 -5.51 7.81
N THR A 111 -12.57 -6.73 8.01
CA THR A 111 -12.84 -7.23 9.39
C THR A 111 -11.61 -7.76 10.11
N ASP A 112 -10.45 -7.83 9.45
CA ASP A 112 -9.18 -8.22 10.05
C ASP A 112 -8.09 -7.17 9.78
N ALA A 113 -7.11 -7.49 8.93
CA ALA A 113 -5.97 -6.65 8.64
C ALA A 113 -5.97 -6.09 7.20
N GLY A 114 -5.41 -4.90 7.02
CA GLY A 114 -5.11 -4.38 5.69
C GLY A 114 -4.04 -5.23 4.99
N VAL A 115 -2.94 -5.52 5.69
CA VAL A 115 -1.89 -6.45 5.26
C VAL A 115 -1.63 -7.49 6.35
N TYR A 116 -1.62 -8.75 5.97
CA TYR A 116 -1.44 -9.89 6.87
C TYR A 116 -0.28 -10.77 6.40
N LEU A 117 0.63 -11.10 7.31
CA LEU A 117 1.78 -11.95 7.04
C LEU A 117 1.70 -13.23 7.87
N SER A 118 1.85 -14.40 7.23
CA SER A 118 1.83 -15.70 7.91
C SER A 118 2.85 -16.70 7.37
N GLY A 119 3.48 -17.47 8.26
CA GLY A 119 4.48 -18.47 7.89
C GLY A 119 5.91 -17.91 7.96
N ALA A 120 6.68 -18.14 6.89
CA ALA A 120 8.07 -17.73 6.74
C ALA A 120 8.20 -16.76 5.55
N VAL A 121 7.77 -15.52 5.74
CA VAL A 121 7.65 -14.51 4.66
C VAL A 121 8.84 -13.55 4.73
N SER A 122 9.56 -13.39 3.62
CA SER A 122 10.79 -12.60 3.63
C SER A 122 11.08 -11.84 2.33
N SER A 123 11.82 -10.74 2.42
CA SER A 123 12.28 -10.00 1.24
C SER A 123 11.14 -9.47 0.36
N ASN A 124 9.96 -9.17 0.92
CA ASN A 124 8.86 -8.56 0.18
C ASN A 124 8.84 -7.04 0.38
N ILE A 125 8.29 -6.32 -0.59
CA ILE A 125 8.14 -4.87 -0.57
C ILE A 125 6.65 -4.55 -0.65
N VAL A 126 6.19 -3.72 0.26
CA VAL A 126 4.88 -3.09 0.21
C VAL A 126 5.10 -1.58 0.27
N MET A 127 4.83 -0.87 -0.82
CA MET A 127 5.06 0.57 -0.90
C MET A 127 3.81 1.35 -1.30
N ASN A 128 3.73 2.61 -0.85
CA ASN A 128 2.58 3.47 -1.09
C ASN A 128 1.29 2.77 -0.63
N LEU A 129 1.26 2.34 0.63
CA LEU A 129 0.15 1.62 1.24
C LEU A 129 -0.82 2.60 1.90
N THR A 130 -2.12 2.46 1.63
CA THR A 130 -3.20 3.13 2.37
C THR A 130 -4.09 2.08 3.00
N THR A 131 -4.00 1.89 4.31
CA THR A 131 -4.85 0.97 5.07
C THR A 131 -5.75 1.73 6.05
N VAL A 132 -7.06 1.71 5.81
CA VAL A 132 -8.01 2.59 6.51
C VAL A 132 -9.30 1.87 6.91
N ASN A 133 -9.85 2.17 8.10
CA ASN A 133 -11.14 1.63 8.58
C ASN A 133 -11.15 0.09 8.70
N ASN A 134 -10.02 -0.52 9.06
CA ASN A 134 -9.95 -1.97 9.32
C ASN A 134 -10.32 -2.26 10.78
N THR A 135 -11.03 -3.36 11.04
CA THR A 135 -11.49 -3.67 12.41
C THR A 135 -10.33 -3.90 13.37
N TYR A 136 -9.30 -4.65 12.96
CA TYR A 136 -8.17 -4.97 13.82
C TYR A 136 -6.93 -4.19 13.39
N ASN A 137 -6.21 -4.67 12.37
CA ASN A 137 -4.83 -4.24 12.16
C ASN A 137 -4.66 -3.46 10.85
N GLY A 138 -3.71 -2.51 10.84
CA GLY A 138 -3.17 -2.01 9.57
C GLY A 138 -2.29 -3.07 8.92
N ILE A 139 -1.22 -3.44 9.62
CA ILE A 139 -0.28 -4.50 9.24
C ILE A 139 -0.19 -5.50 10.40
N TYR A 140 -0.37 -6.79 10.10
CA TYR A 140 -0.31 -7.85 11.09
C TYR A 140 0.68 -8.94 10.70
N PHE A 141 1.57 -9.28 11.63
CA PHE A 141 2.46 -10.43 11.58
C PHE A 141 1.92 -11.49 12.53
N ALA A 142 1.41 -12.58 11.95
CA ALA A 142 1.00 -13.77 12.71
C ALA A 142 2.22 -14.44 13.39
N SER A 143 2.00 -15.53 14.12
CA SER A 143 3.12 -16.33 14.63
C SER A 143 3.92 -16.92 13.46
N GLY A 144 5.23 -16.67 13.42
CA GLY A 144 6.06 -16.99 12.26
C GLY A 144 7.45 -16.36 12.31
N VAL A 145 8.16 -16.43 11.18
CA VAL A 145 9.50 -15.84 10.98
C VAL A 145 9.43 -14.87 9.81
N TYR A 146 9.76 -13.60 10.05
CA TYR A 146 9.64 -12.56 9.03
C TYR A 146 10.93 -11.78 8.93
N ASN A 147 11.60 -11.86 7.77
CA ASN A 147 12.89 -11.22 7.61
C ASN A 147 12.91 -10.32 6.38
N LYS A 148 13.56 -9.15 6.47
CA LYS A 148 13.83 -8.30 5.31
C LYS A 148 12.57 -7.86 4.56
N ASN A 149 11.42 -7.70 5.22
CA ASN A 149 10.24 -7.14 4.57
C ASN A 149 10.26 -5.62 4.70
N HIS A 150 9.97 -4.90 3.62
CA HIS A 150 10.01 -3.45 3.54
C HIS A 150 8.60 -2.88 3.39
N PHE A 151 8.20 -2.00 4.30
CA PHE A 151 6.97 -1.22 4.22
C PHE A 151 7.36 0.26 4.08
N VAL A 152 7.03 0.87 2.95
CA VAL A 152 7.51 2.23 2.63
C VAL A 152 6.35 3.13 2.23
N SER A 153 6.31 4.37 2.73
CA SER A 153 5.23 5.33 2.47
C SER A 153 3.86 4.73 2.78
N SER A 154 3.61 4.43 4.06
CA SER A 154 2.38 3.77 4.49
C SER A 154 1.53 4.66 5.38
N VAL A 155 0.26 4.76 5.04
CA VAL A 155 -0.79 5.39 5.84
C VAL A 155 -1.64 4.30 6.49
N ILE A 156 -1.71 4.34 7.81
CA ILE A 156 -2.53 3.43 8.63
C ILE A 156 -3.47 4.28 9.49
N ALA A 157 -4.76 4.24 9.20
CA ALA A 157 -5.72 5.13 9.86
C ALA A 157 -7.00 4.42 10.29
N ASN A 158 -7.53 4.79 11.46
CA ASN A 158 -8.78 4.25 11.97
C ASN A 158 -8.82 2.71 12.04
N VAL A 159 -7.94 2.15 12.87
CA VAL A 159 -7.78 0.70 13.09
C VAL A 159 -7.78 0.39 14.59
N ASP A 160 -7.88 -0.86 15.04
CA ASP A 160 -7.60 -1.16 16.45
C ASP A 160 -6.09 -1.02 16.75
N LYS A 161 -5.24 -1.65 15.96
CA LYS A 161 -3.78 -1.52 16.07
C LYS A 161 -3.14 -1.17 14.74
N GLY A 162 -2.16 -0.27 14.76
CA GLY A 162 -1.47 0.13 13.52
C GLY A 162 -0.66 -1.02 12.94
N ILE A 163 0.40 -1.41 13.64
CA ILE A 163 1.26 -2.55 13.30
C ILE A 163 1.29 -3.50 14.48
N GLN A 164 1.04 -4.79 14.25
CA GLN A 164 1.10 -5.78 15.32
C GLN A 164 1.91 -7.00 14.90
N ALA A 165 2.82 -7.47 15.76
CA ALA A 165 3.42 -8.79 15.70
C ALA A 165 3.03 -9.60 16.93
N ASN A 166 2.37 -10.74 16.70
CA ASN A 166 1.83 -11.57 17.77
C ASN A 166 2.95 -12.23 18.63
N SER A 167 2.56 -12.80 19.77
CA SER A 167 3.41 -13.70 20.53
C SER A 167 3.92 -14.87 19.68
N GLY A 168 5.18 -15.25 19.88
CA GLY A 168 5.84 -16.29 19.09
C GLY A 168 6.30 -15.85 17.69
N THR A 169 6.11 -14.58 17.32
CA THR A 169 6.64 -14.00 16.10
C THR A 169 8.12 -13.64 16.28
N THR A 170 8.94 -14.00 15.31
CA THR A 170 10.36 -13.62 15.24
C THR A 170 10.67 -12.96 13.90
N GLY A 171 11.75 -12.19 13.86
CA GLY A 171 12.17 -11.54 12.63
C GLY A 171 13.45 -10.76 12.78
N SER A 172 14.08 -10.44 11.65
CA SER A 172 15.23 -9.55 11.54
C SER A 172 15.14 -8.68 10.29
N GLU A 173 15.75 -7.50 10.33
CA GLU A 173 15.97 -6.62 9.17
C GLU A 173 14.68 -6.18 8.44
N ASN A 174 13.52 -6.20 9.10
CA ASN A 174 12.31 -5.61 8.52
C ASN A 174 12.43 -4.08 8.54
N VAL A 175 12.02 -3.42 7.47
CA VAL A 175 12.16 -1.97 7.35
C VAL A 175 10.78 -1.33 7.29
N PHE A 176 10.58 -0.32 8.12
CA PHE A 176 9.39 0.52 8.07
C PHE A 176 9.80 1.97 7.83
N ARG A 177 9.43 2.54 6.69
CA ARG A 177 9.86 3.88 6.30
C ARG A 177 8.67 4.73 5.92
N ASP A 178 8.68 5.99 6.34
CA ASP A 178 7.63 6.99 6.04
C ASP A 178 6.23 6.51 6.45
N LEU A 179 6.03 6.37 7.75
CA LEU A 179 4.79 5.87 8.33
C LEU A 179 3.94 7.02 8.87
N TYR A 180 2.67 7.01 8.51
CA TYR A 180 1.64 7.80 9.15
C TYR A 180 0.65 6.85 9.83
N ILE A 181 0.61 6.81 11.16
CA ILE A 181 -0.32 5.95 11.92
C ILE A 181 -1.18 6.82 12.83
N ALA A 182 -2.50 6.84 12.61
CA ALA A 182 -3.36 7.68 13.43
C ALA A 182 -4.75 7.07 13.69
N ASN A 183 -5.38 7.55 14.76
CA ASN A 183 -6.70 7.14 15.21
C ASN A 183 -6.82 5.61 15.41
N TYR A 184 -5.90 5.03 16.18
CA TYR A 184 -5.96 3.62 16.56
C TYR A 184 -6.73 3.41 17.87
N GLY A 185 -7.22 2.19 18.12
CA GLY A 185 -7.96 1.85 19.34
C GLY A 185 -7.04 1.53 20.51
N SER A 186 -6.10 0.62 20.30
CA SER A 186 -5.23 0.07 21.34
C SER A 186 -3.80 0.57 21.23
N TYR A 187 -3.12 0.35 20.08
CA TYR A 187 -1.69 0.66 19.91
C TYR A 187 -1.36 1.15 18.50
N SER A 188 -0.44 2.10 18.36
CA SER A 188 0.13 2.43 17.05
C SER A 188 1.01 1.30 16.54
N ALA A 189 1.82 0.71 17.43
CA ALA A 189 2.57 -0.49 17.16
C ALA A 189 2.74 -1.38 18.40
N GLU A 190 2.66 -2.70 18.20
CA GLU A 190 2.85 -3.72 19.22
C GLU A 190 3.72 -4.84 18.65
N PHE A 191 4.93 -5.03 19.18
CA PHE A 191 5.83 -6.10 18.76
C PHE A 191 6.14 -7.05 19.92
N SER A 192 6.20 -8.35 19.60
CA SER A 192 6.72 -9.34 20.52
C SER A 192 8.25 -9.28 20.61
N SER A 193 8.80 -9.75 21.73
CA SER A 193 10.23 -9.64 22.05
C SER A 193 11.18 -10.39 21.11
N GLY A 194 10.67 -11.30 20.29
CA GLY A 194 11.44 -12.04 19.29
C GLY A 194 11.59 -11.32 17.95
N PHE A 195 10.85 -10.23 17.73
CA PHE A 195 10.84 -9.48 16.48
C PHE A 195 11.93 -8.40 16.51
N ASN A 196 13.13 -8.76 16.06
CA ASN A 196 14.31 -7.92 16.07
C ASN A 196 14.51 -7.21 14.72
N GLY A 197 15.38 -6.20 14.68
CA GLY A 197 15.87 -5.63 13.43
C GLY A 197 14.86 -4.78 12.64
N ILE A 198 13.98 -4.05 13.33
CA ILE A 198 13.21 -2.99 12.70
C ILE A 198 14.11 -1.77 12.52
N SER A 199 14.43 -1.38 11.29
CA SER A 199 14.92 -0.03 11.03
C SER A 199 13.73 0.85 10.65
N SER A 200 13.50 1.90 11.44
CA SER A 200 12.67 3.00 10.99
C SER A 200 13.56 4.09 10.40
N ALA A 201 13.18 4.56 9.22
CA ALA A 201 13.82 5.70 8.58
C ALA A 201 12.71 6.62 8.06
N GLY A 202 12.96 7.92 8.03
CA GLY A 202 11.91 8.91 7.74
C GLY A 202 11.11 9.31 8.98
N TYR A 203 9.83 9.59 8.82
CA TYR A 203 8.96 10.08 9.90
C TYR A 203 7.96 9.03 10.39
N PHE A 204 7.59 9.18 11.66
CA PHE A 204 6.48 8.50 12.29
C PHE A 204 5.53 9.56 12.84
N LEU A 205 4.37 9.68 12.20
CA LEU A 205 3.32 10.59 12.64
C LEU A 205 2.30 9.78 13.42
N ASP A 206 2.32 9.94 14.75
CA ASP A 206 1.39 9.31 15.68
C ASP A 206 0.32 10.32 16.10
N GLY A 207 -0.95 9.92 15.98
CA GLY A 207 -2.08 10.74 16.42
C GLY A 207 -2.23 10.83 17.95
N SER A 208 -1.69 9.89 18.73
CA SER A 208 -1.87 9.82 20.19
C SER A 208 -1.01 8.74 20.87
N VAL A 209 0.24 9.06 21.25
CA VAL A 209 1.23 8.23 22.01
C VAL A 209 0.71 6.89 22.59
N GLY A 210 1.14 5.78 22.01
CA GLY A 210 0.84 4.43 22.51
C GLY A 210 1.83 3.35 22.05
N CYS A 211 3.15 3.62 22.09
CA CYS A 211 4.19 2.58 22.00
C CYS A 211 4.09 1.70 23.28
N ALA A 212 3.52 0.49 23.23
CA ALA A 212 3.42 -0.40 24.41
C ALA A 212 4.59 -1.38 24.54
N ALA A 213 4.97 -1.65 25.79
CA ALA A 213 6.14 -2.44 26.16
C ALA A 213 5.98 -3.93 25.86
N GLY A 214 6.76 -4.42 24.89
CA GLY A 214 6.86 -5.85 24.54
C GLY A 214 8.16 -6.27 23.86
N GLY A 215 9.08 -5.33 23.55
CA GLY A 215 10.42 -5.69 23.03
C GLY A 215 11.10 -4.68 22.11
N PHE A 216 10.41 -3.66 21.60
CA PHE A 216 11.03 -2.70 20.68
C PHE A 216 10.27 -1.37 20.66
N ASP A 217 11.00 -0.26 20.62
CA ASP A 217 10.44 1.08 20.61
C ASP A 217 10.67 1.72 19.22
N LEU A 218 9.65 1.71 18.36
CA LEU A 218 9.67 2.48 17.10
C LEU A 218 9.94 3.97 17.38
N CYS A 219 9.53 4.45 18.56
CA CYS A 219 9.75 5.80 19.04
C CYS A 219 11.24 6.05 19.43
N SER A 220 12.10 5.02 19.53
CA SER A 220 13.55 5.14 19.83
C SER A 220 14.48 4.97 18.62
N ALA A 221 13.97 4.51 17.47
CA ALA A 221 14.77 4.03 16.35
C ALA A 221 15.28 5.12 15.37
N GLY A 222 15.45 6.37 15.83
CA GLY A 222 15.93 7.47 14.98
C GLY A 222 14.90 8.04 14.00
N ALA A 223 13.65 7.57 14.04
CA ALA A 223 12.54 8.16 13.32
C ALA A 223 12.18 9.55 13.87
N TRP A 224 11.84 10.47 12.98
CA TRP A 224 11.29 11.77 13.36
C TRP A 224 9.87 11.57 13.88
N TYR A 225 9.69 11.68 15.19
CA TYR A 225 8.39 11.63 15.83
C TYR A 225 7.75 13.01 15.80
N SER A 226 6.54 13.12 15.25
CA SER A 226 5.74 14.33 15.37
C SER A 226 4.34 13.98 15.82
N ASN A 227 3.91 14.61 16.91
CA ASN A 227 2.53 14.55 17.38
C ASN A 227 1.68 15.42 16.46
N GLY A 228 0.68 14.80 15.85
CA GLY A 228 -0.41 15.54 15.24
C GLY A 228 -0.48 15.46 13.72
N GLY A 229 -1.72 15.57 13.28
CA GLY A 229 -2.16 15.64 11.90
C GLY A 229 -3.65 15.36 11.91
N ASP A 230 -4.45 16.29 11.42
CA ASP A 230 -5.90 16.11 11.36
C ASP A 230 -6.25 15.07 10.28
N LEU A 231 -6.60 13.86 10.71
CA LEU A 231 -7.09 12.82 9.83
C LEU A 231 -8.44 13.17 9.19
N THR A 232 -9.27 13.98 9.85
CA THR A 232 -10.63 14.33 9.39
C THR A 232 -10.62 14.93 7.98
N ASN A 233 -9.50 15.56 7.60
CA ASN A 233 -9.29 16.17 6.29
C ASN A 233 -8.15 15.54 5.49
N ALA A 234 -7.55 14.44 5.93
CA ALA A 234 -6.38 13.87 5.27
C ALA A 234 -6.66 13.34 3.85
N PHE A 235 -7.89 12.87 3.62
CA PHE A 235 -8.37 12.34 2.35
C PHE A 235 -9.42 13.25 1.73
N ILE A 236 -9.70 13.10 0.44
CA ILE A 236 -10.88 13.71 -0.20
C ILE A 236 -12.14 13.26 0.56
N GLY A 237 -12.19 11.98 0.95
CA GLY A 237 -13.19 11.46 1.88
C GLY A 237 -14.48 11.08 1.20
N GLU A 238 -15.59 11.36 1.87
CA GLU A 238 -16.93 11.03 1.37
C GLU A 238 -17.29 11.89 0.14
N ILE A 239 -17.64 11.24 -0.98
CA ILE A 239 -18.03 11.94 -2.23
C ILE A 239 -19.55 11.87 -2.52
N GLY A 240 -20.36 11.64 -1.48
CA GLY A 240 -21.83 11.62 -1.50
C GLY A 240 -22.45 10.32 -2.04
N GLU A 241 -23.75 10.11 -1.76
CA GLU A 241 -24.53 9.03 -2.38
C GLU A 241 -24.74 9.38 -3.86
N SER A 242 -23.83 8.97 -4.75
CA SER A 242 -23.96 9.33 -6.16
C SER A 242 -25.17 8.65 -6.81
N SER A 243 -26.32 9.32 -6.82
CA SER A 243 -27.50 9.03 -7.64
C SER A 243 -28.20 7.68 -7.40
N SER A 244 -29.49 7.63 -7.71
CA SER A 244 -30.33 6.42 -7.70
C SER A 244 -29.79 5.25 -8.56
N VAL A 245 -28.78 5.50 -9.41
CA VAL A 245 -28.09 4.52 -10.28
C VAL A 245 -27.05 3.68 -9.51
N LEU A 246 -26.49 4.17 -8.39
CA LEU A 246 -25.53 3.41 -7.58
C LEU A 246 -26.15 2.58 -6.45
N SER A 247 -27.49 2.52 -6.39
CA SER A 247 -28.24 1.71 -5.41
C SER A 247 -28.03 0.19 -5.57
N THR A 248 -27.34 -0.25 -6.62
CA THR A 248 -26.91 -1.63 -6.81
C THR A 248 -25.42 -1.74 -6.55
N LEU A 249 -24.98 -2.75 -5.80
CA LEU A 249 -23.56 -2.95 -5.47
C LEU A 249 -22.68 -3.17 -6.72
N ALA A 250 -23.27 -3.50 -7.89
CA ALA A 250 -22.59 -3.58 -9.18
C ALA A 250 -22.06 -2.23 -9.68
N ALA A 251 -22.61 -1.13 -9.18
CA ALA A 251 -22.26 0.21 -9.59
C ALA A 251 -20.83 0.62 -9.19
N TRP A 252 -20.21 -0.13 -8.28
CA TRP A 252 -18.78 -0.09 -7.99
C TRP A 252 -17.88 -0.29 -9.23
N LEU A 253 -18.31 -1.09 -10.21
CA LEU A 253 -17.53 -1.35 -11.42
C LEU A 253 -17.28 -0.08 -12.24
N HIS A 254 -18.10 0.96 -12.01
CA HIS A 254 -18.09 2.21 -12.74
C HIS A 254 -17.42 3.36 -11.98
N LEU A 255 -16.74 3.09 -10.85
CA LEU A 255 -15.96 4.14 -10.19
C LEU A 255 -14.78 4.56 -11.06
N ASP A 256 -14.81 5.82 -11.52
CA ASP A 256 -13.84 6.40 -12.46
C ASP A 256 -12.41 6.35 -11.91
N SER A 257 -12.23 6.68 -10.62
CA SER A 257 -10.93 6.64 -9.96
C SER A 257 -10.68 5.28 -9.30
N TRP A 258 -9.46 4.76 -9.44
CA TRP A 258 -9.01 3.53 -8.76
C TRP A 258 -8.84 3.71 -7.26
N ALA A 259 -8.73 4.96 -6.80
CA ALA A 259 -8.63 5.28 -5.38
C ALA A 259 -9.99 5.34 -4.66
N ARG A 260 -11.09 5.16 -5.40
CA ARG A 260 -12.44 5.15 -4.83
C ARG A 260 -12.88 3.74 -4.44
N SER A 261 -13.54 3.62 -3.30
CA SER A 261 -14.07 2.34 -2.81
C SER A 261 -15.40 2.51 -2.07
N TRP A 262 -16.08 1.40 -1.79
CA TRP A 262 -17.24 1.42 -0.88
C TRP A 262 -16.79 1.24 0.57
N GLY A 263 -17.61 1.74 1.47
CA GLY A 263 -17.43 1.66 2.91
C GLY A 263 -18.70 1.98 3.67
N LYS A 264 -18.60 2.04 4.99
CA LYS A 264 -19.69 2.51 5.85
C LYS A 264 -19.89 4.02 5.65
N SER A 265 -21.13 4.48 5.70
CA SER A 265 -21.42 5.92 5.84
C SER A 265 -21.15 6.38 7.27
N GLY A 266 -20.72 7.64 7.42
CA GLY A 266 -20.47 8.28 8.71
C GLY A 266 -19.25 9.19 8.72
N PRO A 267 -19.07 10.00 9.78
CA PRO A 267 -17.97 10.95 9.85
C PRO A 267 -16.64 10.24 10.09
N PHE A 268 -15.67 10.46 9.20
CA PHE A 268 -14.31 9.98 9.38
C PHE A 268 -13.54 10.87 10.38
N PRO A 269 -12.74 10.32 11.32
CA PRO A 269 -12.36 8.92 11.48
C PRO A 269 -13.07 8.20 12.65
N GLU A 270 -14.40 8.19 12.74
CA GLU A 270 -15.05 7.47 13.85
C GLU A 270 -14.80 5.94 13.83
N SER A 271 -14.67 5.34 15.01
CA SER A 271 -14.47 3.88 15.14
C SER A 271 -15.65 3.06 14.63
N SER A 272 -16.84 3.66 14.56
CA SER A 272 -18.06 3.10 13.95
C SER A 272 -17.87 2.74 12.47
N LEU A 273 -16.97 3.44 11.77
CA LEU A 273 -16.62 3.19 10.36
C LEU A 273 -15.75 1.96 10.14
N ARG A 274 -15.16 1.37 11.18
CA ARG A 274 -14.27 0.20 11.02
C ARG A 274 -15.03 -1.04 10.56
N GLY A 275 -14.38 -1.85 9.73
CA GLY A 275 -14.94 -3.11 9.22
C GLY A 275 -15.91 -2.92 8.06
N ILE A 276 -16.60 -4.00 7.71
CA ILE A 276 -17.45 -4.04 6.51
C ILE A 276 -18.75 -3.26 6.67
N ALA A 277 -19.20 -2.62 5.59
CA ALA A 277 -20.55 -2.15 5.43
C ALA A 277 -21.50 -3.30 5.08
N THR A 278 -22.55 -3.47 5.88
CA THR A 278 -23.65 -4.43 5.65
C THR A 278 -24.95 -3.75 5.24
N SER A 279 -25.07 -2.46 5.54
CA SER A 279 -26.12 -1.52 5.14
C SER A 279 -25.48 -0.14 4.96
N ASP A 280 -26.21 0.81 4.36
CA ASP A 280 -25.82 2.24 4.31
C ASP A 280 -24.42 2.46 3.74
N PHE A 281 -24.28 2.02 2.50
CA PHE A 281 -23.03 2.06 1.77
C PHE A 281 -22.73 3.48 1.28
N GLN A 282 -21.47 3.90 1.44
CA GLN A 282 -20.97 5.18 0.96
C GLN A 282 -19.74 4.98 0.06
N VAL A 283 -19.62 5.82 -0.97
CA VAL A 283 -18.41 5.91 -1.78
C VAL A 283 -17.40 6.83 -1.11
N TRP A 284 -16.21 6.29 -0.88
CA TRP A 284 -15.06 6.99 -0.31
C TRP A 284 -14.01 7.21 -1.39
N ASP A 285 -13.35 8.36 -1.34
CA ASP A 285 -12.21 8.69 -2.17
C ASP A 285 -10.96 8.83 -1.28
N TRP A 286 -10.05 7.86 -1.39
CA TRP A 286 -8.86 7.75 -0.55
C TRP A 286 -7.65 8.49 -1.08
N ARG A 287 -7.83 9.36 -2.09
CA ARG A 287 -6.75 10.23 -2.53
C ARG A 287 -6.40 11.20 -1.38
N PRO A 288 -5.10 11.43 -1.12
CA PRO A 288 -4.65 12.51 -0.26
C PRO A 288 -5.27 13.84 -0.68
N LYS A 289 -5.82 14.58 0.27
CA LYS A 289 -6.39 15.92 -0.01
C LYS A 289 -5.25 16.93 -0.13
N ASP A 290 -5.33 17.80 -1.14
CA ASP A 290 -4.29 18.80 -1.38
C ASP A 290 -4.12 19.76 -0.18
N GLY A 291 -2.88 20.14 0.08
CA GLY A 291 -2.45 20.94 1.23
C GLY A 291 -2.50 20.22 2.59
N GLN A 292 -3.07 19.03 2.67
CA GLN A 292 -3.29 18.31 3.93
C GLN A 292 -2.13 17.39 4.30
N VAL A 293 -2.23 16.77 5.48
CA VAL A 293 -1.15 16.06 6.18
C VAL A 293 -0.50 14.92 5.40
N LEU A 294 -1.18 14.38 4.38
CA LEU A 294 -0.65 13.31 3.54
C LEU A 294 -0.09 13.80 2.20
N HIS A 295 -0.30 15.06 1.81
CA HIS A 295 0.05 15.56 0.48
C HIS A 295 1.32 16.40 0.47
N ASN A 296 2.15 16.17 -0.56
CA ASN A 296 3.36 16.92 -0.86
C ASN A 296 4.23 17.20 0.38
N ARG A 297 4.57 16.14 1.13
CA ARG A 297 5.26 16.26 2.40
C ARG A 297 6.75 15.98 2.26
N SER A 298 7.54 16.78 2.97
CA SER A 298 8.98 16.62 3.08
C SER A 298 9.36 15.27 3.65
N TYR A 299 10.63 14.93 3.51
CA TYR A 299 11.20 13.69 4.02
C TYR A 299 10.97 13.46 5.52
N GLY A 300 10.70 14.53 6.28
CA GLY A 300 10.36 14.50 7.70
C GLY A 300 8.85 14.56 7.99
N GLY A 301 7.98 14.51 6.97
CA GLY A 301 6.52 14.40 7.07
C GLY A 301 5.80 15.66 7.58
N THR A 302 6.55 16.69 7.95
CA THR A 302 6.06 17.83 8.75
C THR A 302 5.87 19.11 7.95
N SER A 303 6.63 19.31 6.88
CA SER A 303 6.59 20.51 6.06
C SER A 303 6.23 20.18 4.61
N PRO A 304 5.59 21.11 3.87
CA PRO A 304 5.42 20.95 2.44
C PRO A 304 6.77 20.91 1.72
N ASN A 305 6.87 20.05 0.70
CA ASN A 305 7.97 20.08 -0.25
C ASN A 305 7.91 21.32 -1.15
N GLY A 306 9.07 21.87 -1.49
CA GLY A 306 9.20 22.87 -2.56
C GLY A 306 8.82 22.30 -3.94
N PRO A 307 8.48 23.16 -4.90
CA PRO A 307 8.11 22.74 -6.25
C PRO A 307 9.31 22.15 -7.00
N LEU A 308 9.07 21.16 -7.87
CA LEU A 308 10.08 20.66 -8.79
C LEU A 308 10.30 21.60 -9.98
N ASN A 309 11.57 21.74 -10.39
CA ASN A 309 11.93 22.48 -11.60
C ASN A 309 12.11 21.50 -12.78
N LEU A 310 11.20 21.53 -13.75
CA LEU A 310 11.08 20.56 -14.84
C LEU A 310 11.72 21.02 -16.15
N SER A 311 12.84 21.75 -16.08
CA SER A 311 13.52 22.35 -17.24
C SER A 311 14.55 21.44 -17.94
N GLY A 312 14.54 20.13 -17.67
CA GLY A 312 15.49 19.16 -18.21
C GLY A 312 16.87 19.17 -17.52
N MET A 313 17.03 19.96 -16.46
CA MET A 313 18.24 20.01 -15.64
C MET A 313 18.19 18.96 -14.50
N SER A 314 19.27 18.88 -13.72
CA SER A 314 19.34 17.98 -12.56
C SER A 314 18.25 18.26 -11.52
N CYS A 315 17.61 17.20 -11.01
CA CYS A 315 16.69 17.28 -9.88
C CYS A 315 17.42 17.55 -8.55
N ALA A 316 18.73 17.29 -8.45
CA ALA A 316 19.48 17.16 -7.19
C ALA A 316 19.56 18.43 -6.33
N SER A 317 19.11 19.59 -6.84
CA SER A 317 18.96 20.82 -6.04
C SER A 317 17.53 21.04 -5.52
N GLN A 318 16.63 20.07 -5.68
CA GLN A 318 15.21 20.12 -5.33
C GLN A 318 14.82 18.95 -4.40
N THR A 319 13.53 18.81 -4.11
CA THR A 319 12.86 17.78 -3.26
C THR A 319 12.96 16.33 -3.77
N VAL A 320 13.83 16.07 -4.74
CA VAL A 320 14.18 14.76 -5.29
C VAL A 320 15.71 14.70 -5.39
N SER A 321 16.33 13.70 -4.78
CA SER A 321 17.80 13.59 -4.71
C SER A 321 18.27 12.18 -5.10
N PRO A 322 19.40 12.04 -5.82
CA PRO A 322 20.01 10.73 -6.08
C PRO A 322 20.48 10.02 -4.81
N THR A 323 20.64 10.76 -3.70
CA THR A 323 20.97 10.18 -2.39
C THR A 323 19.73 9.78 -1.60
N ASP A 324 18.52 10.09 -2.09
CA ASP A 324 17.26 9.72 -1.43
C ASP A 324 16.64 8.50 -2.12
N TYR A 325 17.12 7.34 -1.70
CA TYR A 325 16.74 6.06 -2.29
C TYR A 325 16.41 5.00 -1.24
N ILE A 326 15.72 3.98 -1.72
CA ILE A 326 15.50 2.75 -0.99
C ILE A 326 16.50 1.75 -1.52
N ASP A 327 17.46 1.36 -0.68
CA ASP A 327 18.40 0.30 -1.01
C ASP A 327 17.81 -1.06 -0.69
N MET A 328 17.76 -1.92 -1.70
CA MET A 328 17.28 -3.30 -1.61
C MET A 328 18.34 -4.29 -2.11
N THR A 329 19.63 -3.94 -1.97
CA THR A 329 20.76 -4.83 -2.26
C THR A 329 20.69 -6.18 -1.55
N ASP A 330 20.04 -6.24 -0.38
CA ASP A 330 20.08 -7.41 0.50
C ASP A 330 19.12 -8.56 0.11
N GLY A 331 18.58 -8.52 -1.12
CA GLY A 331 17.75 -9.61 -1.68
C GLY A 331 17.39 -9.49 -3.17
N LEU A 332 17.32 -8.26 -3.70
CA LEU A 332 16.97 -7.98 -5.10
C LEU A 332 18.07 -7.26 -5.88
N GLY A 333 19.00 -6.57 -5.21
CA GLY A 333 20.07 -5.85 -5.90
C GLY A 333 19.61 -4.54 -6.54
N LEU A 334 18.53 -3.93 -6.02
CA LEU A 334 17.85 -2.79 -6.62
C LEU A 334 17.98 -1.54 -5.75
N LYS A 335 18.24 -0.39 -6.38
CA LYS A 335 18.07 0.94 -5.78
C LYS A 335 16.83 1.57 -6.42
N ILE A 336 15.90 2.05 -5.60
CA ILE A 336 14.69 2.71 -6.07
C ILE A 336 14.72 4.17 -5.61
N LEU A 337 14.44 5.09 -6.53
CA LEU A 337 14.25 6.51 -6.20
C LEU A 337 13.02 6.68 -5.30
N ARG A 338 13.21 7.32 -4.15
CA ARG A 338 12.14 7.56 -3.18
C ARG A 338 11.17 8.63 -3.71
N ASN A 339 9.91 8.54 -3.28
CA ASN A 339 8.83 9.47 -3.67
C ASN A 339 8.69 9.61 -5.19
N ALA A 340 9.01 8.55 -5.92
CA ALA A 340 8.84 8.47 -7.35
C ALA A 340 8.28 7.09 -7.71
N ILE A 341 7.45 7.06 -8.75
CA ILE A 341 6.82 5.83 -9.22
C ILE A 341 6.99 5.81 -10.73
N GLU A 342 7.49 4.71 -11.28
CA GLU A 342 7.67 4.52 -12.72
C GLU A 342 6.36 4.75 -13.49
N ILE A 343 6.49 5.32 -14.69
CA ILE A 343 5.39 5.52 -15.64
C ILE A 343 5.23 4.24 -16.46
N ASP A 344 4.23 3.44 -16.13
CA ASP A 344 3.98 2.19 -16.85
C ASP A 344 3.68 2.44 -18.35
N GLY A 345 4.34 1.68 -19.22
CA GLY A 345 4.01 1.54 -20.64
C GLY A 345 4.55 2.64 -21.54
N ASP A 346 5.49 3.46 -21.06
CA ASP A 346 6.15 4.49 -21.86
C ASP A 346 7.35 3.98 -22.69
N GLY A 347 7.71 2.71 -22.50
CA GLY A 347 8.79 2.04 -23.24
C GLY A 347 10.18 2.25 -22.65
N ARG A 348 10.30 2.77 -21.42
CA ARG A 348 11.54 2.82 -20.64
C ARG A 348 11.36 2.02 -19.34
N GLY A 349 12.45 1.43 -18.87
CA GLY A 349 12.39 0.60 -17.68
C GLY A 349 11.76 -0.76 -17.90
N ASN A 350 11.20 -1.32 -16.84
CA ASN A 350 10.73 -2.69 -16.79
C ASN A 350 9.23 -2.83 -16.41
N ASP A 351 8.54 -1.70 -16.27
CA ASP A 351 7.13 -1.55 -15.91
C ASP A 351 6.79 -2.27 -14.58
N ASN A 352 7.68 -2.20 -13.59
CA ASN A 352 7.45 -2.75 -12.26
C ASN A 352 6.88 -1.73 -11.26
N SER A 353 6.65 -0.49 -11.69
CA SER A 353 6.13 0.60 -10.87
C SER A 353 7.07 0.98 -9.71
N LEU A 354 8.36 0.63 -9.81
CA LEU A 354 9.46 1.11 -8.96
C LEU A 354 10.29 2.04 -9.84
N CYS A 355 10.66 3.22 -9.33
CA CYS A 355 11.47 4.15 -10.11
C CYS A 355 12.97 3.82 -10.04
N GLU A 356 13.51 3.18 -11.08
CA GLU A 356 14.89 2.68 -11.14
C GLU A 356 15.75 3.43 -12.17
N SER A 357 17.05 3.12 -12.23
CA SER A 357 17.99 3.77 -13.16
C SER A 357 17.55 3.63 -14.63
N GLY A 358 17.60 4.75 -15.36
CA GLY A 358 17.28 4.83 -16.78
C GLY A 358 15.79 4.90 -17.10
N GLU A 359 14.93 5.00 -16.08
CA GLU A 359 13.48 4.98 -16.21
C GLU A 359 12.85 6.38 -16.19
N ASP A 360 11.57 6.41 -16.53
CA ASP A 360 10.72 7.58 -16.48
C ASP A 360 9.74 7.42 -15.33
N CYS A 361 9.68 8.43 -14.48
CA CYS A 361 8.94 8.35 -13.23
C CYS A 361 8.13 9.60 -12.96
N VAL A 362 7.03 9.43 -12.24
CA VAL A 362 6.27 10.53 -11.67
C VAL A 362 6.72 10.78 -10.24
N TRP A 363 7.00 12.03 -9.92
CA TRP A 363 7.15 12.48 -8.54
C TRP A 363 5.84 12.33 -7.76
N SER A 364 5.91 11.60 -6.66
CA SER A 364 4.81 11.20 -5.80
C SER A 364 5.19 11.47 -4.33
N PRO A 365 5.24 12.75 -3.91
CA PRO A 365 5.67 13.17 -2.57
C PRO A 365 4.59 13.02 -1.48
N HIS A 366 3.50 12.32 -1.77
CA HIS A 366 2.45 12.01 -0.79
C HIS A 366 2.73 10.70 -0.08
N ILE A 367 2.06 10.54 1.05
CA ILE A 367 2.11 9.32 1.87
C ILE A 367 0.96 8.42 1.46
N GLY A 368 1.26 7.15 1.22
CA GLY A 368 0.26 6.15 0.86
C GLY A 368 -0.05 6.07 -0.62
N ALA A 369 -1.10 5.35 -0.95
CA ALA A 369 -1.47 4.95 -2.29
C ALA A 369 -2.12 6.10 -3.07
N TYR A 370 -1.36 6.70 -3.98
CA TYR A 370 -1.84 7.61 -5.02
C TYR A 370 -0.69 7.86 -6.01
N GLN A 371 -0.96 8.49 -7.16
CA GLN A 371 0.08 8.93 -8.09
C GLN A 371 -0.10 10.38 -8.52
N GLY A 372 -1.28 10.98 -8.31
CA GLY A 372 -1.68 12.23 -8.95
C GLY A 372 -2.81 12.00 -9.95
N GLU A 373 -3.33 13.09 -10.50
CA GLU A 373 -4.35 13.13 -11.55
C GLU A 373 -4.01 14.22 -12.56
N GLY A 374 -4.50 14.07 -13.79
CA GLY A 374 -4.29 15.04 -14.86
C GLY A 374 -3.25 14.58 -15.89
N PRO A 375 -2.95 15.43 -16.89
CA PRO A 375 -1.86 15.16 -17.82
C PRO A 375 -0.51 15.25 -17.09
N LEU A 376 0.46 14.45 -17.53
CA LEU A 376 1.85 14.62 -17.11
C LEU A 376 2.39 15.96 -17.61
N SER A 377 3.35 16.51 -16.88
CA SER A 377 4.12 17.69 -17.27
C SER A 377 4.79 17.48 -18.62
N GLU A 378 4.86 18.53 -19.44
CA GLU A 378 5.59 18.48 -20.71
C GLU A 378 7.11 18.38 -20.52
N GLY A 379 7.61 18.93 -19.41
CA GLY A 379 9.01 18.86 -19.01
C GLY A 379 9.27 17.83 -17.91
N TYR A 380 10.55 17.55 -17.69
CA TYR A 380 11.06 16.68 -16.62
C TYR A 380 12.34 17.27 -16.02
N CYS A 381 12.80 16.75 -14.89
CA CYS A 381 14.19 16.90 -14.44
C CYS A 381 14.88 15.53 -14.45
N THR A 382 16.21 15.50 -14.40
CA THR A 382 16.97 14.24 -14.41
C THR A 382 17.63 13.99 -13.05
N VAL A 383 17.51 12.77 -12.53
CA VAL A 383 18.34 12.29 -11.42
C VAL A 383 19.50 11.51 -12.02
N ASP A 384 20.71 12.00 -11.74
CA ASP A 384 21.98 11.37 -12.11
C ASP A 384 22.80 11.21 -10.83
N ASP A 385 23.30 10.01 -10.52
CA ASP A 385 23.94 9.73 -9.22
C ASP A 385 25.40 10.19 -9.10
N GLY A 386 25.99 10.67 -10.20
CA GLY A 386 27.39 11.03 -10.23
C GLY A 386 28.31 9.81 -10.11
N ALA A 387 28.75 9.47 -8.90
CA ALA A 387 29.81 8.47 -8.65
C ALA A 387 29.36 7.23 -7.83
N ASP A 388 28.09 7.13 -7.44
CA ASP A 388 27.55 6.02 -6.63
C ASP A 388 26.49 5.24 -7.43
N PRO A 389 26.91 4.29 -8.28
CA PRO A 389 26.08 3.73 -9.33
C PRO A 389 24.76 3.14 -8.81
N GLY A 390 23.66 3.50 -9.47
CA GLY A 390 22.38 2.79 -9.40
C GLY A 390 21.12 3.63 -9.51
N LEU A 391 21.20 4.96 -9.66
CA LEU A 391 20.04 5.84 -9.94
C LEU A 391 20.34 6.86 -11.04
N ASP A 392 21.12 6.45 -12.04
CA ASP A 392 21.52 7.32 -13.15
C ASP A 392 20.43 7.41 -14.23
N GLY A 393 20.29 8.58 -14.85
CA GLY A 393 19.45 8.78 -16.04
C GLY A 393 17.94 8.67 -15.82
N ILE A 394 17.46 8.85 -14.59
CA ILE A 394 16.03 8.82 -14.27
C ILE A 394 15.38 10.14 -14.65
N ARG A 395 14.32 10.12 -15.47
CA ARG A 395 13.53 11.32 -15.78
C ARG A 395 12.34 11.44 -14.85
N VAL A 396 12.24 12.55 -14.13
CA VAL A 396 11.16 12.79 -13.17
C VAL A 396 10.19 13.83 -13.71
N PHE A 397 8.94 13.42 -13.87
CA PHE A 397 7.78 14.21 -14.27
C PHE A 397 6.90 14.53 -13.06
N THR A 398 5.95 15.44 -13.23
CA THR A 398 4.85 15.65 -12.26
C THR A 398 3.52 15.58 -12.98
N TYR A 399 2.45 15.26 -12.28
CA TYR A 399 1.13 15.58 -12.79
C TYR A 399 0.90 17.09 -12.75
N GLN A 400 0.26 17.63 -13.79
CA GLN A 400 -0.31 18.97 -13.71
C GLN A 400 -1.52 18.90 -12.77
N SER A 401 -1.53 19.71 -11.70
CA SER A 401 -2.68 19.72 -10.78
C SER A 401 -3.99 19.80 -11.57
N PRO A 402 -5.01 18.97 -11.25
CA PRO A 402 -6.32 19.15 -11.85
C PRO A 402 -6.81 20.57 -11.54
N ILE A 403 -7.23 21.27 -12.59
CA ILE A 403 -7.73 22.65 -12.56
C ILE A 403 -8.88 22.81 -11.57
#